data_AF-A0A963AW03-F1
#
_entry.id   AF-A0A963AW03-F1
#
_cell.length_a   1.000
_cell.length_b   1.000
_cell.length_c   1.000
_cell.angle_alpha   90.00
_cell.angle_beta   90.00
_cell.angle_gamma   90.00
#
_symmetry.space_group_name_H-M   'P 1'
#
loop_
_entity.id
_entity.type
_entity.pdbx_description
1 polymer ?
#
loop_
_entity_poly.entity_id
_entity_poly.type
_entity_poly.pdbx_seq_one_letter_code
_entity_poly.pdbx_strand_id
1 'polypeptide(L)'
;MGRLLNLFVDICLLRAGPQDLPGSGFLLLLTVLLSLLTGTLVIVGTFGTLGAALAAQMLDILLLLGLLRLLLQLTGKSARYQQTASALFGSGVLINLVTMPLQLLYSGDPSGPALGEMGTLFYLIIIVWALVIVGHIIRHALEIRLAAGIMLSLGYFLIANYIIQTLFTAA
;
A
#
# COMPACT_ATOMS: atom_id res chain seq x y z
N MET A 1 17.59 10.36 10.79
CA MET A 1 16.70 9.24 10.41
C MET A 1 15.39 9.19 11.20
N GLY A 2 15.37 9.30 12.54
CA GLY A 2 14.14 9.11 13.34
C GLY A 2 12.94 10.01 12.99
N ARG A 3 13.16 11.25 12.54
CA ARG A 3 12.06 12.16 12.17
C ARG A 3 11.23 11.69 10.97
N LEU A 4 11.84 11.04 9.98
CA LEU A 4 11.12 10.54 8.80
C LEU A 4 10.25 9.33 9.15
N LEU A 5 10.79 8.41 9.95
CA LEU A 5 10.04 7.25 10.44
C LEU A 5 8.83 7.70 11.28
N ASN A 6 9.03 8.66 12.19
CA ASN A 6 7.93 9.22 12.97
C ASN A 6 6.85 9.83 12.07
N LEU A 7 7.24 10.52 11.01
CA LEU A 7 6.29 11.13 10.08
C LEU A 7 5.49 10.08 9.30
N PHE A 8 6.12 8.98 8.86
CA PHE A 8 5.38 7.87 8.25
C PHE A 8 4.42 7.20 9.25
N VAL A 9 4.83 7.04 10.51
CA VAL A 9 3.96 6.54 11.58
C VAL A 9 2.79 7.50 11.82
N ASP A 10 3.03 8.80 11.86
CA ASP A 10 1.99 9.81 12.01
C ASP A 10 1.02 9.82 10.82
N ILE A 11 1.50 9.59 9.60
CA ILE A 11 0.63 9.38 8.43
C ILE A 11 -0.22 8.10 8.61
N CYS A 12 0.38 6.99 9.03
CA CYS A 12 -0.34 5.73 9.30
C CYS A 12 -1.36 5.86 10.45
N LEU A 13 -1.16 6.79 11.37
CA LEU A 13 -2.07 7.15 12.45
C LEU A 13 -3.05 8.26 12.08
N LEU A 14 -3.07 8.71 10.82
CA LEU A 14 -3.92 9.76 10.27
C LEU A 14 -3.70 11.16 10.89
N ARG A 15 -2.53 11.37 11.51
CA ARG A 15 -2.14 12.61 12.21
C ARG A 15 -1.40 13.60 11.31
N ALA A 16 -0.72 13.11 10.28
CA ALA A 16 0.02 13.90 9.31
C ALA A 16 -0.49 13.67 7.88
N GLY A 17 -0.14 14.57 6.97
CA GLY A 17 -0.47 14.45 5.55
C GLY A 17 0.77 14.25 4.67
N PRO A 18 0.59 13.87 3.40
CA PRO A 18 1.70 13.72 2.45
C PRO A 18 2.51 15.01 2.28
N GLN A 19 1.89 16.18 2.43
CA GLN A 19 2.55 17.49 2.30
C GLN A 19 3.69 17.73 3.31
N ASP A 20 3.71 16.99 4.43
CA ASP A 20 4.73 17.13 5.47
C ASP A 20 6.04 16.38 5.10
N LEU A 21 6.00 15.53 4.06
CA LEU A 21 7.19 14.86 3.52
C LEU A 21 8.01 15.79 2.61
N PRO A 22 9.34 15.62 2.55
CA PRO A 22 10.16 16.35 1.59
C PRO A 22 9.87 15.85 0.16
N GLY A 23 9.68 16.77 -0.78
CA GLY A 23 9.56 16.49 -2.21
C GLY A 23 10.91 16.09 -2.83
N SER A 24 11.38 14.88 -2.51
CA SER A 24 12.67 14.36 -2.96
C SER A 24 12.48 13.09 -3.79
N GLY A 25 13.02 13.09 -5.01
CA GLY A 25 13.05 11.91 -5.87
C GLY A 25 13.81 10.73 -5.24
N PHE A 26 14.81 11.00 -4.39
CA PHE A 26 15.52 9.95 -3.66
C PHE A 26 14.63 9.25 -2.64
N LEU A 27 13.80 10.01 -1.90
CA LEU A 27 12.86 9.42 -0.93
C LEU A 27 11.80 8.57 -1.65
N LEU A 28 11.30 9.05 -2.78
CA LEU A 28 10.37 8.30 -3.61
C LEU A 28 10.98 6.98 -4.08
N LEU A 29 12.19 7.03 -4.65
CA LEU A 29 12.89 5.82 -5.11
C LEU A 29 13.09 4.83 -3.97
N LEU A 30 13.54 5.31 -2.80
CA LEU A 30 13.76 4.47 -1.62
C LEU A 30 12.46 3.80 -1.15
N THR A 31 11.37 4.56 -1.01
CA THR A 31 10.08 4.03 -0.55
C THR A 31 9.48 3.03 -1.54
N VAL A 32 9.62 3.28 -2.86
CA VAL A 32 9.22 2.34 -3.91
C VAL A 32 10.02 1.05 -3.84
N LEU A 33 11.34 1.11 -3.72
CA LEU A 33 12.19 -0.09 -3.64
C LEU A 33 11.89 -0.92 -2.38
N LEU A 34 11.70 -0.25 -1.24
CA LEU A 34 11.31 -0.92 0.00
C LEU A 34 9.90 -1.51 -0.10
N SER A 35 8.96 -0.83 -0.76
CA SER A 35 7.61 -1.36 -1.00
C SER A 35 7.63 -2.57 -1.91
N LEU A 36 8.45 -2.53 -2.96
CA LEU A 36 8.63 -3.68 -3.86
C LEU A 36 9.16 -4.88 -3.10
N LEU A 37 10.21 -4.69 -2.28
CA LEU A 37 10.78 -5.78 -1.48
C LEU A 37 9.78 -6.33 -0.44
N THR A 38 9.21 -5.46 0.39
CA THR A 38 8.31 -5.86 1.47
C THR A 38 6.99 -6.42 0.94
N GLY A 39 6.42 -5.81 -0.10
CA GLY A 39 5.18 -6.27 -0.73
C GLY A 39 5.35 -7.63 -1.42
N THR A 40 6.47 -7.83 -2.14
CA THR A 40 6.77 -9.14 -2.76
C THR A 40 6.83 -10.25 -1.71
N LEU A 41 7.51 -10.01 -0.59
CA LEU A 41 7.61 -10.98 0.50
C LEU A 41 6.25 -11.24 1.19
N VAL A 42 5.35 -10.26 1.19
CA VAL A 42 3.98 -10.38 1.70
C VAL A 42 3.06 -11.14 0.74
N ILE A 43 3.35 -11.22 -0.55
CA ILE A 43 2.44 -11.91 -1.49
C ILE A 43 3.03 -13.20 -2.06
N VAL A 44 4.28 -13.52 -1.74
CA VAL A 44 4.97 -14.70 -2.27
C VAL A 44 4.26 -16.00 -1.94
N GLY A 45 3.66 -16.13 -0.75
CA GLY A 45 2.87 -17.30 -0.38
C GLY A 45 1.61 -17.49 -1.22
N THR A 46 1.01 -16.41 -1.70
CA THR A 46 -0.21 -16.42 -2.52
C THR A 46 0.05 -16.81 -3.98
N PHE A 47 1.20 -16.44 -4.54
CA PHE A 47 1.55 -16.69 -5.94
C PHE A 47 2.47 -17.90 -6.13
N GLY A 48 2.91 -18.56 -5.05
CA GLY A 48 3.74 -19.78 -5.05
C GLY A 48 5.18 -19.61 -5.55
N THR A 49 5.47 -18.59 -6.36
CA THR A 49 6.82 -18.31 -6.89
C THR A 49 7.24 -16.87 -6.64
N LEU A 50 8.52 -16.68 -6.33
CA LEU A 50 9.10 -15.34 -6.14
C LEU A 50 8.99 -14.48 -7.40
N GLY A 51 9.14 -15.08 -8.58
CA GLY A 51 9.04 -14.38 -9.86
C GLY A 51 7.65 -13.81 -10.13
N ALA A 52 6.58 -14.61 -9.91
CA ALA A 52 5.21 -14.14 -10.08
C ALA A 52 4.85 -13.06 -9.06
N ALA A 53 5.24 -13.24 -7.79
CA ALA A 53 5.03 -12.26 -6.74
C ALA A 53 5.74 -10.93 -7.03
N LEU A 54 6.99 -10.97 -7.48
CA LEU A 54 7.73 -9.77 -7.86
C LEU A 54 7.07 -9.04 -9.02
N ALA A 55 6.65 -9.78 -10.06
CA ALA A 55 6.00 -9.21 -11.23
C ALA A 55 4.62 -8.60 -10.88
N ALA A 56 3.83 -9.28 -10.05
CA ALA A 56 2.55 -8.78 -9.54
C ALA A 56 2.74 -7.50 -8.71
N GLN A 57 3.70 -7.49 -7.77
CA GLN A 57 4.00 -6.31 -6.96
C GLN A 57 4.51 -5.13 -7.80
N MET A 58 5.33 -5.42 -8.82
CA MET A 58 5.83 -4.39 -9.72
C MET A 58 4.71 -3.80 -10.59
N LEU A 59 3.77 -4.63 -11.05
CA LEU A 59 2.58 -4.17 -11.76
C LEU A 59 1.70 -3.29 -10.86
N ASP A 60 1.45 -3.69 -9.62
CA ASP A 60 0.68 -2.89 -8.66
C ASP A 60 1.30 -1.50 -8.46
N ILE A 61 2.61 -1.43 -8.22
CA ILE A 61 3.34 -0.16 -8.08
C ILE A 61 3.17 0.73 -9.33
N LEU A 62 3.28 0.15 -10.53
CA LEU A 62 3.12 0.87 -11.79
C LEU A 62 1.69 1.40 -11.97
N LEU A 63 0.69 0.58 -11.65
CA LEU A 63 -0.72 0.97 -11.70
C LEU A 63 -1.00 2.12 -10.72
N LEU A 64 -0.51 2.04 -9.49
CA LEU A 64 -0.69 3.09 -8.49
C LEU A 64 0.00 4.39 -8.88
N LEU A 65 1.26 4.34 -9.32
CA LEU A 65 1.99 5.51 -9.79
C LEU A 65 1.29 6.17 -10.99
N GLY A 66 0.84 5.36 -11.95
CA GLY A 66 0.10 5.82 -13.13
C GLY A 66 -1.21 6.49 -12.76
N LEU A 67 -2.03 5.83 -11.92
CA LEU A 67 -3.30 6.37 -11.43
C LEU A 67 -3.10 7.67 -10.66
N LEU A 68 -2.14 7.70 -9.74
CA LEU A 68 -1.83 8.89 -8.95
C LEU A 68 -1.42 10.06 -9.85
N ARG A 69 -0.58 9.79 -10.86
CA ARG A 69 -0.14 10.81 -11.81
C ARG A 69 -1.32 11.36 -12.62
N LEU A 70 -2.21 10.48 -13.08
CA LEU A 70 -3.42 10.86 -13.81
C LEU A 70 -4.34 11.73 -12.94
N LEU A 71 -4.66 11.29 -11.72
CA LEU A 71 -5.54 12.03 -10.81
C LEU A 71 -4.98 13.41 -10.45
N LEU A 72 -3.66 13.50 -10.20
CA LEU A 72 -3.02 14.78 -9.89
C LEU A 72 -2.95 15.71 -11.10
N GLN A 73 -2.81 15.18 -12.32
CA GLN A 73 -2.88 16.00 -13.53
C GLN A 73 -4.29 16.55 -13.78
N LEU A 74 -5.31 15.69 -13.66
CA LEU A 74 -6.71 16.09 -13.82
C LEU A 74 -7.16 17.13 -12.78
N THR A 75 -6.54 17.13 -11.60
CA THR A 75 -6.84 18.10 -10.53
C THR A 75 -5.88 19.29 -10.48
N GLY A 76 -4.91 19.37 -11.41
CA GLY A 76 -3.93 20.46 -11.46
C GLY A 76 -2.89 20.46 -10.32
N LYS A 77 -2.74 19.34 -9.61
CA LYS A 77 -1.90 19.21 -8.38
C LYS A 77 -0.63 18.38 -8.59
N SER A 78 -0.12 18.31 -9.82
CA SER A 78 1.07 17.53 -10.20
C SER A 78 2.31 17.77 -9.32
N ALA A 79 2.46 18.97 -8.74
CA ALA A 79 3.56 19.28 -7.82
C ALA A 79 3.60 18.39 -6.57
N ARG A 80 2.47 17.82 -6.15
CA ARG A 80 2.34 16.96 -4.96
C ARG A 80 2.68 15.50 -5.23
N TYR A 81 3.05 15.14 -6.46
CA TYR A 81 3.24 13.75 -6.87
C TYR A 81 4.30 13.03 -6.04
N GLN A 82 5.49 13.62 -5.90
CA GLN A 82 6.61 12.97 -5.19
C GLN A 82 6.28 12.71 -3.72
N GLN A 83 5.70 13.71 -3.04
CA GLN A 83 5.28 13.63 -1.65
C GLN A 83 4.18 12.59 -1.46
N THR A 84 3.16 12.60 -2.31
CA THR A 84 2.02 11.68 -2.22
C THR A 84 2.44 10.25 -2.51
N ALA A 85 3.22 10.02 -3.56
CA ALA A 85 3.74 8.70 -3.89
C ALA A 85 4.64 8.18 -2.75
N SER A 86 5.54 9.02 -2.22
CA SER A 86 6.40 8.63 -1.09
C SER A 86 5.57 8.29 0.15
N ALA A 87 4.48 9.02 0.42
CA ALA A 87 3.56 8.72 1.52
C ALA A 87 2.86 7.37 1.33
N LEU A 88 2.34 7.08 0.14
CA LEU A 88 1.65 5.82 -0.18
C LEU A 88 2.60 4.63 -0.02
N PHE A 89 3.77 4.68 -0.66
CA PHE A 89 4.74 3.59 -0.58
C PHE A 89 5.37 3.48 0.81
N GLY A 90 5.73 4.59 1.44
CA GLY A 90 6.31 4.58 2.79
C GLY A 90 5.35 4.04 3.85
N SER A 91 4.07 4.41 3.79
CA SER A 91 3.04 3.82 4.68
C SER A 91 2.79 2.35 4.34
N GLY A 92 2.77 1.99 3.06
CA GLY A 92 2.69 0.61 2.60
C GLY A 92 3.80 -0.27 3.17
N VAL A 93 5.05 0.21 3.21
CA VAL A 93 6.17 -0.50 3.86
C VAL A 93 5.87 -0.78 5.34
N LEU A 94 5.38 0.21 6.08
CA LEU A 94 5.04 0.02 7.50
C LEU A 94 3.93 -1.01 7.67
N ILE A 95 2.89 -0.96 6.83
CA ILE A 95 1.80 -1.95 6.84
C ILE A 95 2.31 -3.35 6.48
N ASN A 96 3.17 -3.48 5.46
CA ASN A 96 3.77 -4.75 5.06
C ASN A 96 4.62 -5.34 6.19
N LEU A 97 5.41 -4.53 6.90
CA LEU A 97 6.20 -4.98 8.05
C LEU A 97 5.33 -5.50 9.20
N VAL A 98 4.16 -4.90 9.43
CA VAL A 98 3.18 -5.41 10.41
C VAL A 98 2.49 -6.68 9.92
N THR A 99 2.33 -6.83 8.60
CA THR A 99 1.61 -7.95 7.98
C THR A 99 2.49 -9.19 7.83
N MET A 100 3.81 -9.03 7.66
CA MET A 100 4.76 -10.13 7.52
C MET A 100 4.71 -11.18 8.66
N PRO A 101 4.77 -10.80 9.96
CA PRO A 101 4.65 -11.77 11.05
C PRO A 101 3.37 -12.58 10.98
N LEU A 102 2.25 -11.98 10.55
CA LEU A 102 0.98 -12.69 10.43
C LEU A 102 1.03 -13.78 9.37
N GLN A 103 1.79 -13.59 8.30
CA GLN A 103 1.96 -14.62 7.27
C GLN A 103 2.82 -15.78 7.72
N LEU A 104 3.84 -15.51 8.54
CA LEU A 104 4.64 -16.57 9.15
C LEU A 104 3.80 -17.41 10.13
N LEU A 105 2.84 -16.78 10.80
CA LEU A 105 1.87 -17.44 11.68
C LEU A 105 0.76 -18.17 10.87
N TYR A 106 0.49 -17.73 9.65
CA TYR A 106 -0.35 -18.43 8.67
C TYR A 106 0.48 -19.55 8.01
N SER A 107 0.77 -20.62 8.76
CA SER A 107 1.60 -21.73 8.30
C SER A 107 0.93 -22.56 7.20
N GLY A 108 0.86 -22.04 5.96
CA GLY A 108 0.63 -22.77 4.71
C GLY A 108 -0.65 -23.61 4.56
N ASP A 109 -1.51 -23.67 5.57
CA ASP A 109 -2.72 -24.47 5.61
C ASP A 109 -3.92 -23.55 5.94
N PRO A 110 -4.85 -23.33 4.98
CA PRO A 110 -6.10 -22.59 5.19
C PRO A 110 -6.98 -23.17 6.32
N SER A 111 -6.70 -24.41 6.73
CA SER A 111 -7.38 -25.18 7.77
C SER A 111 -6.56 -25.34 9.06
N GLY A 112 -5.33 -24.81 9.10
CA GLY A 112 -4.39 -25.02 10.21
C GLY A 112 -4.65 -24.09 11.42
N PRO A 113 -4.47 -24.55 12.68
CA PRO A 113 -4.98 -23.87 13.87
C PRO A 113 -4.14 -22.68 14.38
N ALA A 114 -3.16 -22.18 13.62
CA ALA A 114 -2.15 -21.29 14.20
C ALA A 114 -2.66 -19.87 14.54
N LEU A 115 -3.76 -19.41 13.94
CA LEU A 115 -4.44 -18.15 14.32
C LEU A 115 -5.98 -18.23 14.37
N GLY A 116 -6.60 -19.26 13.79
CA GLY A 116 -8.06 -19.41 13.76
C GLY A 116 -8.81 -18.20 13.21
N GLU A 117 -10.09 -18.05 13.57
CA GLU A 117 -10.96 -16.92 13.19
C GLU A 117 -10.38 -15.54 13.60
N MET A 118 -9.59 -15.50 14.67
CA MET A 118 -8.94 -14.28 15.17
C MET A 118 -7.89 -13.74 14.19
N GLY A 119 -7.11 -14.61 13.53
CA GLY A 119 -6.14 -14.20 12.52
C GLY A 119 -6.79 -13.54 11.31
N THR A 120 -7.88 -14.15 10.82
CA THR A 120 -8.66 -13.60 9.70
C THR A 120 -9.25 -12.24 10.05
N LEU A 121 -9.80 -12.07 11.26
CA LEU A 121 -10.31 -10.78 11.72
C LEU A 121 -9.21 -9.73 11.80
N PHE A 122 -8.04 -10.08 12.33
CA PHE A 122 -6.91 -9.16 12.44
C PHE A 122 -6.38 -8.73 11.05
N TYR A 123 -6.31 -9.67 10.11
CA TYR A 123 -5.96 -9.38 8.72
C TYR A 123 -6.98 -8.44 8.04
N LEU A 124 -8.27 -8.67 8.25
CA LEU A 124 -9.33 -7.76 7.79
C LEU A 124 -9.19 -6.35 8.37
N ILE A 125 -8.89 -6.24 9.67
CA ILE A 125 -8.65 -4.94 10.32
C ILE A 125 -7.48 -4.21 9.64
N ILE A 126 -6.39 -4.92 9.34
CA ILE A 126 -5.23 -4.34 8.65
C ILE A 126 -5.60 -3.86 7.24
N ILE A 127 -6.36 -4.65 6.47
CA ILE A 127 -6.82 -4.24 5.14
C ILE A 127 -7.67 -2.98 5.22
N VAL A 128 -8.66 -2.96 6.12
CA VAL A 128 -9.54 -1.80 6.30
C VAL A 128 -8.72 -0.58 6.71
N TRP A 129 -7.78 -0.75 7.64
CA TRP A 129 -6.91 0.34 8.08
C TRP A 129 -6.01 0.86 6.95
N ALA A 130 -5.43 -0.03 6.13
CA ALA A 130 -4.64 0.34 4.98
C ALA A 130 -5.45 1.15 3.96
N LEU A 131 -6.69 0.75 3.68
CA LEU A 131 -7.61 1.50 2.80
C LEU A 131 -7.93 2.89 3.37
N VAL A 132 -8.09 3.01 4.69
CA VAL A 132 -8.30 4.31 5.35
C VAL A 132 -7.06 5.18 5.23
N ILE A 133 -5.84 4.64 5.42
CA ILE A 133 -4.58 5.37 5.26
C ILE A 133 -4.44 5.88 3.81
N VAL A 134 -4.62 5.01 2.82
CA VAL A 134 -4.53 5.39 1.40
C VAL A 134 -5.58 6.45 1.07
N GLY A 135 -6.83 6.27 1.55
CA GLY A 135 -7.89 7.26 1.38
C GLY A 135 -7.59 8.60 2.02
N HIS A 136 -6.97 8.61 3.21
CA HIS A 136 -6.51 9.81 3.90
C HIS A 136 -5.38 10.52 3.13
N ILE A 137 -4.41 9.78 2.60
CA ILE A 137 -3.34 10.33 1.77
C ILE A 137 -3.91 10.96 0.49
N ILE A 138 -4.77 10.22 -0.24
CA ILE A 138 -5.43 10.70 -1.46
C ILE A 138 -6.28 11.94 -1.19
N ARG A 139 -7.00 11.96 -0.07
CA ARG A 139 -7.81 13.11 0.37
C ARG A 139 -6.95 14.38 0.43
N HIS A 140 -5.78 14.32 1.07
CA HIS A 140 -4.88 15.46 1.18
C HIS A 140 -4.21 15.82 -0.16
N ALA A 141 -3.88 14.83 -0.97
CA ALA A 141 -3.28 15.04 -2.27
C ALA A 141 -4.22 15.76 -3.25
N LEU A 142 -5.49 15.34 -3.29
CA LEU A 142 -6.52 15.88 -4.19
C LEU A 142 -7.37 16.99 -3.56
N GLU A 143 -7.21 17.28 -2.26
CA GLU A 143 -8.04 18.18 -1.43
C GLU A 143 -9.54 17.89 -1.52
N ILE A 144 -9.88 16.60 -1.47
CA ILE A 144 -11.26 16.13 -1.49
C ILE A 144 -11.75 15.77 -0.08
N ARG A 145 -13.00 15.31 0.04
CA ARG A 145 -13.54 14.78 1.30
C ARG A 145 -12.95 13.39 1.58
N LEU A 146 -12.78 13.04 2.87
CA LEU A 146 -12.21 11.75 3.27
C LEU A 146 -12.99 10.57 2.67
N ALA A 147 -14.32 10.62 2.68
CA ALA A 147 -15.16 9.58 2.08
C ALA A 147 -14.84 9.34 0.60
N ALA A 148 -14.60 10.41 -0.18
CA ALA A 148 -14.22 10.27 -1.59
C ALA A 148 -12.81 9.68 -1.74
N GLY A 149 -11.87 10.04 -0.86
CA GLY A 149 -10.55 9.41 -0.81
C GLY A 149 -10.62 7.91 -0.51
N ILE A 150 -11.44 7.51 0.46
CA ILE A 150 -11.65 6.09 0.80
C ILE A 150 -12.31 5.35 -0.36
N MET A 151 -13.31 5.93 -1.02
CA MET A 151 -13.92 5.32 -2.22
C MET A 151 -12.91 5.12 -3.35
N LEU A 152 -12.04 6.11 -3.60
CA LEU A 152 -10.96 5.96 -4.59
C LEU A 152 -9.97 4.87 -4.20
N SER A 153 -9.59 4.79 -2.92
CA SER A 153 -8.73 3.72 -2.40
C SER A 153 -9.35 2.34 -2.59
N LEU A 154 -10.62 2.19 -2.25
CA LEU A 154 -11.34 0.93 -2.41
C LEU A 154 -11.47 0.55 -3.89
N GLY A 155 -11.83 1.51 -4.75
CA GLY A 155 -11.92 1.31 -6.18
C GLY A 155 -10.58 0.87 -6.79
N TYR A 156 -9.49 1.55 -6.42
CA TYR A 156 -8.14 1.13 -6.79
C TYR A 156 -7.84 -0.30 -6.33
N PHE A 157 -8.06 -0.60 -5.05
CA PHE A 157 -7.77 -1.91 -4.47
C PHE A 157 -8.48 -3.04 -5.21
N LEU A 158 -9.78 -2.87 -5.51
CA LEU A 158 -10.57 -3.88 -6.23
C LEU A 158 -10.12 -4.04 -7.68
N ILE A 159 -9.91 -2.93 -8.40
CA ILE A 159 -9.50 -2.95 -9.82
C ILE A 159 -8.09 -3.53 -9.96
N ALA A 160 -7.15 -3.08 -9.13
CA ALA A 160 -5.78 -3.58 -9.14
C ALA A 160 -5.74 -5.08 -8.82
N ASN A 161 -6.45 -5.53 -7.79
CA ASN A 161 -6.55 -6.96 -7.48
C ASN A 161 -7.13 -7.76 -8.64
N TYR A 162 -8.22 -7.28 -9.25
CA TYR A 162 -8.83 -7.95 -10.39
C TYR A 162 -7.84 -8.08 -11.55
N ILE A 163 -7.18 -6.99 -11.94
CA ILE A 163 -6.17 -6.99 -13.02
C ILE A 163 -5.03 -7.97 -12.69
N ILE A 164 -4.48 -7.90 -11.49
CA ILE A 164 -3.35 -8.74 -11.07
C ILE A 164 -3.74 -10.22 -11.09
N GLN A 165 -4.89 -10.60 -10.54
CA GLN A 165 -5.34 -12.00 -10.53
C GLN A 165 -5.65 -12.54 -11.93
N THR A 166 -6.10 -11.69 -12.86
CA THR A 166 -6.31 -12.12 -14.25
C THR A 166 -5.00 -12.35 -15.02
N LEU A 167 -3.93 -11.65 -14.66
CA LEU A 167 -2.62 -11.74 -15.31
C LEU A 167 -1.70 -12.76 -14.65
N PHE A 168 -1.80 -12.89 -13.32
CA PHE A 168 -1.03 -13.78 -12.48
C PHE A 168 -2.02 -14.67 -11.72
N THR A 169 -2.16 -15.91 -12.17
CA THR A 169 -2.98 -16.89 -11.45
C THR A 169 -2.36 -17.16 -10.08
N ALA A 170 -3.12 -16.91 -9.02
CA ALA A 170 -2.75 -17.34 -7.66
C ALA A 170 -2.62 -18.87 -7.65
N ALA A 171 -1.58 -19.37 -6.97
CA ALA A 171 -1.21 -20.78 -7.00
C ALA A 171 -2.13 -21.65 -6.12
#